data_AF-A0A3M3UXN6-F1
#
_entry.id   AF-A0A3M3UXN6-F1
#
_cell.length_a   1.000
_cell.length_b   1.000
_cell.length_c   1.000
_cell.angle_alpha   90.00
_cell.angle_beta   90.00
_cell.angle_gamma   90.00
#
_symmetry.space_group_name_H-M   'P 1'
#
loop_
_entity.id
_entity.type
_entity.pdbx_description
1 polymer ?
#
loop_
_entity_poly.entity_id
_entity_poly.type
_entity_poly.pdbx_seq_one_letter_code
_entity_poly.pdbx_strand_id
1 'polypeptide(L)'
;SKEPNIAANDVAQQAVSQQNNNLQQEIDNLKTELDMRRNLASNSPTTILQRAQGRQEGSKIIFQGDPTPDRLKQLQSPKKED
;
A
#
# COMPACT_ATOMS: atom_id res chain seq x y z
N SER A 1 40.15 44.68 3.79
CA SER A 1 39.31 43.97 4.76
C SER A 1 37.89 44.49 4.63
N LYS A 2 36.89 43.64 4.36
CA LYS A 2 35.47 44.04 4.34
C LYS A 2 35.03 44.40 5.76
N GLU A 3 34.23 45.45 5.93
CA GLU A 3 33.70 45.85 7.23
C GLU A 3 32.82 44.72 7.84
N PRO A 4 32.91 44.48 9.16
CA PRO A 4 32.27 43.33 9.82
C PRO A 4 30.75 43.25 9.63
N ASN A 5 30.06 44.39 9.49
CA ASN A 5 28.61 44.40 9.21
C ASN A 5 28.26 43.88 7.80
N ILE A 6 29.12 44.09 6.81
CA ILE A 6 28.92 43.59 5.44
C ILE A 6 29.17 42.09 5.41
N ALA A 7 30.21 41.62 6.11
CA ALA A 7 30.51 40.19 6.22
C ALA A 7 29.39 39.40 6.92
N ALA A 8 28.76 39.98 7.94
CA ALA A 8 27.61 39.37 8.61
C ALA A 8 26.36 39.28 7.71
N ASN A 9 26.14 40.27 6.85
CA ASN A 9 25.03 40.26 5.89
C ASN A 9 25.23 39.18 4.81
N ASP A 10 26.45 39.04 4.28
CA ASP A 10 26.82 37.98 3.33
C ASP A 10 26.51 36.58 3.90
N VAL A 11 26.83 36.35 5.18
CA VAL A 11 26.52 35.08 5.89
C VAL A 11 25.02 34.88 6.07
N ALA A 12 24.27 35.92 6.45
CA ALA A 12 22.82 35.84 6.61
C ALA A 12 22.13 35.52 5.27
N GLN A 13 22.57 36.12 4.17
CA GLN A 13 22.02 35.83 2.83
C GLN A 13 22.32 34.39 2.40
N GLN A 14 23.52 33.87 2.68
CA GLN A 14 23.85 32.47 2.42
C GLN A 14 22.97 31.51 3.22
N ALA A 15 22.74 31.81 4.51
CA ALA A 15 21.87 30.99 5.35
C ALA A 15 20.42 30.96 4.83
N VAL A 16 19.88 32.10 4.41
CA VAL A 16 18.54 32.19 3.81
C VAL A 16 18.48 31.42 2.48
N SER A 17 19.50 31.55 1.62
CA SER A 17 19.60 30.81 0.37
C SER A 17 19.61 29.29 0.62
N GLN A 18 20.39 28.83 1.60
CA GLN A 18 20.42 27.42 1.98
C GLN A 18 19.08 26.93 2.50
N GLN A 19 18.40 27.71 3.35
CA GLN A 19 17.06 27.37 3.85
C GLN A 19 16.05 27.27 2.71
N ASN A 20 16.07 28.20 1.76
CA ASN A 20 15.19 28.16 0.60
C ASN A 20 15.45 26.91 -0.27
N ASN A 21 16.71 26.56 -0.50
CA ASN A 21 17.07 25.36 -1.26
C ASN A 21 16.58 24.08 -0.55
N ASN A 22 16.73 24.02 0.78
CA ASN A 22 16.25 22.89 1.56
C ASN A 22 14.72 22.79 1.51
N LEU A 23 14.00 23.92 1.66
CA LEU A 23 12.55 23.97 1.57
C LEU A 23 12.06 23.54 0.18
N GLN A 24 12.73 23.97 -0.88
CA GLN A 24 12.39 23.57 -2.25
C GLN A 24 12.53 22.05 -2.43
N GLN A 25 13.61 21.45 -1.92
CA GLN A 25 13.78 19.99 -1.94
C GLN A 25 12.68 19.27 -1.16
N GLU A 26 12.28 19.78 0.00
CA GLU A 26 11.20 19.21 0.79
C GLU A 26 9.85 19.27 0.06
N ILE A 27 9.54 20.40 -0.59
CA ILE A 27 8.35 20.55 -1.42
C ILE A 27 8.33 19.52 -2.56
N ASP A 28 9.46 19.33 -3.24
CA ASP A 28 9.54 18.40 -4.36
C ASP A 28 9.44 16.94 -3.91
N ASN A 29 10.00 16.61 -2.74
CA ASN A 29 9.81 15.32 -2.09
C ASN A 29 8.33 15.08 -1.73
N LEU A 30 7.66 16.07 -1.13
CA LEU A 30 6.25 15.96 -0.76
C LEU A 30 5.32 15.80 -1.96
N LYS A 31 5.61 16.47 -3.08
CA LYS A 31 4.88 16.27 -4.34
C LYS A 31 5.05 14.85 -4.87
N THR A 32 6.29 14.36 -4.88
CA THR A 32 6.61 13.00 -5.33
C THR A 32 5.89 11.94 -4.49
N GLU A 33 5.89 12.10 -3.17
CA GLU A 33 5.17 11.21 -2.24
C GLU A 33 3.65 11.26 -2.48
N LEU A 34 3.07 12.44 -2.68
CA LEU A 34 1.65 12.59 -2.96
C LEU A 34 1.25 11.88 -4.27
N ASP A 35 2.04 12.07 -5.32
CA ASP A 35 1.79 11.42 -6.61
C ASP A 35 1.93 9.90 -6.51
N MET A 36 2.92 9.40 -5.75
CA MET A 36 3.04 7.97 -5.47
C MET A 36 1.80 7.42 -4.74
N ARG A 37 1.32 8.11 -3.70
CA ARG A 37 0.11 7.71 -2.97
C ARG A 37 -1.12 7.69 -3.87
N ARG A 38 -1.30 8.69 -4.73
CA ARG A 38 -2.40 8.74 -5.70
C ARG A 38 -2.35 7.56 -6.67
N ASN A 39 -1.18 7.25 -7.20
CA ASN A 39 -0.98 6.12 -8.11
C ASN A 39 -1.30 4.78 -7.43
N LEU A 40 -0.79 4.56 -6.21
CA LEU A 40 -1.04 3.33 -5.45
C LEU A 40 -2.52 3.22 -5.02
N ALA A 41 -3.12 4.30 -4.54
CA ALA A 41 -4.52 4.32 -4.12
C ALA A 41 -5.46 4.09 -5.31
N SER A 42 -5.22 4.71 -6.46
CA SER A 42 -5.99 4.52 -7.70
C SER A 42 -6.04 3.05 -8.12
N ASN A 43 -4.93 2.33 -7.93
CA ASN A 43 -4.82 0.93 -8.32
C ASN A 43 -5.36 -0.04 -7.25
N SER A 44 -5.49 0.37 -5.98
CA SER A 44 -5.69 -0.58 -4.88
C SER A 44 -7.06 -1.29 -4.83
N PRO A 45 -8.24 -0.62 -4.97
CA PRO A 45 -9.52 -1.31 -4.85
C PRO A 45 -9.78 -2.19 -6.08
N THR A 46 -9.50 -1.65 -7.27
CA THR A 46 -9.67 -2.37 -8.54
C THR A 46 -8.78 -3.61 -8.60
N THR A 47 -7.52 -3.50 -8.17
CA THR A 47 -6.59 -4.66 -8.11
C THR A 47 -7.07 -5.72 -7.12
N ILE A 48 -7.64 -5.32 -5.97
CA ILE A 48 -8.22 -6.27 -5.01
C ILE A 48 -9.41 -7.01 -5.62
N LEU A 49 -10.32 -6.28 -6.28
CA LEU A 49 -11.49 -6.86 -6.94
C LEU A 49 -11.09 -7.82 -8.06
N GLN A 50 -10.16 -7.42 -8.93
CA GLN A 50 -9.63 -8.28 -10.00
C GLN A 50 -9.00 -9.57 -9.44
N ARG A 51 -8.25 -9.47 -8.34
CA ARG A 51 -7.68 -10.65 -7.67
C ARG A 51 -8.78 -11.57 -7.12
N ALA A 52 -9.82 -11.01 -6.51
CA ALA A 52 -10.94 -11.78 -5.98
C ALA A 52 -11.69 -12.51 -7.12
N GLN A 53 -11.95 -11.81 -8.23
CA GLN A 53 -12.56 -12.39 -9.43
C GLN A 53 -11.71 -13.54 -9.99
N GLY A 54 -10.40 -13.35 -10.16
CA GLY A 54 -9.51 -14.41 -10.66
C GLY A 54 -9.47 -15.65 -9.74
N ARG A 55 -9.50 -15.47 -8.42
CA ARG A 55 -9.60 -16.59 -7.46
C ARG A 55 -10.93 -17.32 -7.61
N GLN A 56 -12.03 -16.58 -7.71
CA GLN A 56 -13.36 -17.18 -7.89
C GLN A 56 -13.42 -18.00 -9.18
N GLU A 57 -12.95 -17.44 -10.30
CA GLU A 57 -12.91 -18.14 -11.60
C GLU A 57 -12.02 -19.39 -11.57
N GLY A 58 -10.82 -19.29 -11.00
CA GLY A 58 -9.92 -20.45 -10.86
C GLY A 58 -10.46 -21.53 -9.93
N SER A 59 -11.29 -21.17 -8.95
CA SER A 59 -11.89 -22.13 -8.00
C SER A 59 -13.11 -22.88 -8.53
N LYS A 60 -13.66 -22.51 -9.71
CA LYS A 60 -14.91 -23.09 -10.25
C LYS A 60 -14.85 -24.61 -10.45
N ILE A 61 -13.67 -25.18 -10.68
CA ILE A 61 -13.48 -26.62 -10.91
C ILE A 61 -13.24 -27.38 -9.58
N ILE A 62 -12.91 -26.66 -8.51
CA ILE A 62 -12.64 -27.28 -7.21
C ILE A 62 -13.96 -27.46 -6.48
N PHE A 63 -14.36 -28.72 -6.30
CA PHE A 63 -15.51 -29.08 -5.47
C PHE A 63 -15.22 -28.69 -4.00
N GLN A 64 -15.95 -27.70 -3.47
CA GLN A 64 -15.79 -27.19 -2.09
C GLN A 64 -16.66 -27.93 -1.06
N GLY A 65 -17.34 -29.01 -1.47
CA GLY A 65 -18.18 -29.82 -0.59
C GLY A 65 -17.42 -30.96 0.08
N ASP A 66 -18.11 -31.67 0.97
CA ASP A 66 -17.60 -32.94 1.48
C ASP A 66 -17.50 -33.95 0.32
N PRO A 67 -16.31 -34.48 0.00
CA PRO A 67 -16.12 -35.42 -1.10
C PRO A 67 -16.89 -36.73 -0.89
N THR A 68 -17.33 -36.99 0.35
CA THR A 68 -18.16 -38.13 0.70
C THR A 68 -19.61 -37.64 0.84
N PRO A 69 -20.51 -38.00 -0.11
CA PRO A 69 -21.93 -37.71 0.03
C PRO A 69 -22.46 -38.22 1.37
N ASP A 70 -23.31 -37.43 2.02
CA ASP A 70 -24.04 -37.82 3.23
C ASP A 70 -23.16 -38.20 4.44
N ARG A 71 -21.88 -37.79 4.52
CA ARG A 71 -20.99 -38.09 5.67
C ARG A 71 -21.61 -37.75 7.02
N LEU A 72 -22.27 -36.59 7.13
CA LEU A 72 -22.96 -36.18 8.37
C LEU A 72 -24.07 -37.18 8.75
N LYS A 73 -24.85 -37.64 7.76
CA LYS A 73 -25.91 -38.64 8.00
C LYS A 73 -25.31 -39.99 8.41
N GLN A 74 -24.19 -40.39 7.83
CA GLN A 74 -23.47 -41.62 8.21
C GLN A 74 -22.96 -41.55 9.65
N LEU A 75 -22.39 -40.41 10.07
CA LEU A 75 -21.93 -40.18 11.44
C LEU A 75 -23.08 -40.13 12.47
N GLN A 76 -24.25 -39.66 12.05
CA GLN A 76 -25.46 -39.59 12.87
C GLN A 76 -26.26 -40.89 12.88
N SER A 77 -25.91 -41.86 12.01
CA SER A 77 -26.59 -43.16 11.97
C SER A 77 -26.18 -43.98 13.19
N PRO A 78 -27.12 -44.66 13.88
CA PRO A 78 -26.78 -45.54 14.98
C PRO A 78 -25.85 -46.66 14.48
N LYS A 79 -24.77 -46.92 15.23
CA LYS A 79 -23.82 -47.99 14.92
C LYS A 79 -24.59 -49.32 14.93
N LYS A 80 -24.66 -50.00 13.78
CA LYS A 80 -25.07 -51.41 13.77
C LYS A 80 -23.95 -52.20 14.44
N GLU A 81 -24.24 -52.75 15.62
CA GLU A 81 -23.42 -53.77 16.23
C GLU A 81 -23.79 -55.12 15.60
N ASP A 82 -22.79 -55.83 15.08
CA ASP A 82 -22.89 -57.20 14.59
C ASP A 82 -22.76 -58.21 15.74
#